data_AF-A0A0F0IJ22-F1
#
_entry.id   AF-A0A0F0IJ22-F1
#
_cell.length_a   1.000
_cell.length_b   1.000
_cell.length_c   1.000
_cell.angle_alpha   90.00
_cell.angle_beta   90.00
_cell.angle_gamma   90.00
#
_symmetry.space_group_name_H-M   'P 1'
#
loop_
_entity.id
_entity.type
_entity.pdbx_description
1 polymer ?
#
loop_
_entity_poly.entity_id
_entity_poly.type
_entity_poly.pdbx_seq_one_letter_code
_entity_poly.pdbx_strand_id
1 'polypeptide(L)'
;MSAPIFPVIDYSRIVSSNPMIAAQEKDKLFQSFKDVGFIYLKGFSFPPEFIDTLFSHLHKLFSLPEEQKLAIEGGEKQAFRGWFAPARTAKNPEKADQKEAFGLGNDKDETRSNRWPTNWPEFRRDFTSFYEECYKMHLELLRALTEKVGLDRESLIPSVKAKDCYSALLHYYETSLESFDTRVRSAPHTDFGTLTLLFNDSNGGLQVKNQEGQWIDAPPMRGHAIVNVGDLLSRWFNGQLKSTQHRVVQPPAETRETENGTTTVIPSRYAIAWFGHPNRDAVVEPLKECVTAEWTQKFKAVVAGKHVKERMARLLEHGYLPEKWTDDMHRKPIAV
;
A
#
# COMPACT_ATOMS: atom_id res chain seq x y z
N MET A 1 0.34 -7.63 26.57
CA MET A 1 0.42 -7.02 25.22
C MET A 1 -0.49 -5.80 25.24
N SER A 2 0.01 -4.62 24.87
CA SER A 2 -0.80 -3.42 24.67
C SER A 2 -1.84 -3.67 23.57
N ALA A 3 -2.96 -2.95 23.62
CA ALA A 3 -3.98 -3.02 22.57
C ALA A 3 -3.36 -2.60 21.21
N PRO A 4 -3.75 -3.22 20.09
CA PRO A 4 -3.26 -2.82 18.78
C PRO A 4 -3.68 -1.38 18.49
N ILE A 5 -2.76 -0.61 17.92
CA ILE A 5 -2.96 0.83 17.65
C ILE A 5 -4.03 1.10 16.59
N PHE A 6 -4.25 0.13 15.70
CA PHE A 6 -5.36 0.12 14.75
C PHE A 6 -6.30 -1.04 15.01
N PRO A 7 -7.58 -0.92 14.66
CA PRO A 7 -8.52 -2.03 14.74
C PRO A 7 -8.04 -3.25 13.95
N VAL A 8 -8.12 -4.41 14.59
CA VAL A 8 -7.89 -5.70 13.92
C VAL A 8 -9.19 -6.16 13.28
N ILE A 9 -9.18 -6.38 11.96
CA ILE A 9 -10.28 -6.91 11.17
C ILE A 9 -9.97 -8.35 10.76
N ASP A 10 -10.96 -9.23 10.87
CA ASP A 10 -10.84 -10.64 10.48
C ASP A 10 -11.51 -10.90 9.14
N TYR A 11 -10.70 -11.16 8.11
CA TYR A 11 -11.16 -11.44 6.76
C TYR A 11 -12.16 -12.61 6.71
N SER A 12 -11.93 -13.67 7.50
CA SER A 12 -12.83 -14.83 7.54
C SER A 12 -14.23 -14.48 8.07
N ARG A 13 -14.33 -13.44 8.91
CA ARG A 13 -15.60 -12.92 9.41
C ARG A 13 -16.31 -12.05 8.38
N ILE A 14 -15.57 -11.27 7.57
CA ILE A 14 -16.14 -10.49 6.46
C ILE A 14 -16.86 -11.39 5.45
N VAL A 15 -16.24 -12.52 5.09
CA VAL A 15 -16.76 -13.49 4.11
C VAL A 15 -17.58 -14.61 4.74
N SER A 16 -17.95 -14.48 6.03
CA SER A 16 -18.70 -15.50 6.74
C SER A 16 -20.07 -15.75 6.10
N SER A 17 -20.48 -17.02 6.06
CA SER A 17 -21.85 -17.39 5.70
C SER A 17 -22.88 -16.99 6.76
N ASN A 18 -22.45 -16.65 7.98
CA ASN A 18 -23.33 -16.11 9.01
C ASN A 18 -23.52 -14.60 8.80
N PRO A 19 -24.74 -14.13 8.45
CA PRO A 19 -24.96 -12.73 8.08
C PRO A 19 -24.71 -11.75 9.24
N MET A 20 -24.96 -12.16 10.49
CA MET A 20 -24.75 -11.31 11.65
C MET A 20 -23.25 -11.10 11.92
N ILE A 21 -22.45 -12.16 11.81
CA ILE A 21 -20.98 -12.08 11.95
C ILE A 21 -20.41 -11.21 10.83
N ALA A 22 -20.85 -11.44 9.58
CA ALA A 22 -20.40 -10.66 8.44
C ALA A 22 -20.78 -9.18 8.58
N ALA A 23 -22.02 -8.85 8.95
CA ALA A 23 -22.46 -7.47 9.13
C ALA A 23 -21.64 -6.74 10.20
N GLN A 24 -21.42 -7.36 11.36
CA GLN A 24 -20.62 -6.78 12.45
C GLN A 24 -19.18 -6.48 12.01
N GLU A 25 -18.54 -7.40 11.29
CA GLU A 25 -17.16 -7.19 10.85
C GLU A 25 -17.06 -6.12 9.76
N LYS A 26 -18.04 -6.06 8.84
CA LYS A 26 -18.14 -5.02 7.80
C LYS A 26 -18.38 -3.63 8.40
N ASP A 27 -19.21 -3.53 9.44
CA ASP A 27 -19.42 -2.28 10.20
C ASP A 27 -18.12 -1.80 10.83
N LYS A 28 -17.40 -2.71 11.49
CA LYS A 28 -16.10 -2.44 12.10
C LYS A 28 -15.08 -1.99 11.06
N LEU A 29 -15.00 -2.67 9.91
CA LEU A 29 -14.12 -2.31 8.80
C LEU A 29 -14.41 -0.88 8.31
N PHE A 30 -15.67 -0.59 8.00
CA PHE A 30 -16.08 0.70 7.46
C PHE A 30 -15.81 1.84 8.46
N GLN A 31 -16.12 1.63 9.73
CA GLN A 31 -15.85 2.61 10.78
C GLN A 31 -14.34 2.85 10.95
N SER A 32 -13.53 1.79 10.94
CA SER A 32 -12.06 1.90 11.07
C SER A 32 -11.45 2.73 9.92
N PHE A 33 -11.94 2.53 8.70
CA PHE A 33 -11.51 3.33 7.55
C PHE A 33 -12.04 4.78 7.56
N LYS A 34 -13.17 5.06 8.23
CA LYS A 34 -13.64 6.43 8.46
C LYS A 34 -12.83 7.18 9.50
N ASP A 35 -12.36 6.48 10.53
CA ASP A 35 -11.68 7.12 11.65
C ASP A 35 -10.20 7.36 11.35
N VAL A 36 -9.50 6.33 10.90
CA VAL A 36 -8.03 6.35 10.72
C VAL A 36 -7.62 6.04 9.28
N GLY A 37 -8.41 5.24 8.54
CA GLY A 37 -8.03 4.82 7.19
C GLY A 37 -7.04 3.65 7.16
N PHE A 38 -6.73 3.05 8.32
CA PHE A 38 -5.80 1.94 8.51
C PHE A 38 -6.43 0.86 9.39
N ILE A 39 -6.10 -0.40 9.09
CA ILE A 39 -6.45 -1.58 9.90
C ILE A 39 -5.29 -2.58 9.91
N TYR A 40 -5.33 -3.52 10.86
CA TYR A 40 -4.66 -4.81 10.71
C TYR A 40 -5.66 -5.85 10.23
N LEU A 41 -5.42 -6.46 9.07
CA LEU A 41 -6.23 -7.56 8.54
C LEU A 41 -5.61 -8.90 8.93
N LYS A 42 -6.40 -9.85 9.38
CA LYS A 42 -5.98 -11.25 9.63
C LYS A 42 -6.97 -12.24 9.00
N GLY A 43 -6.70 -13.53 9.14
CA GLY A 43 -7.65 -14.59 8.76
C GLY A 43 -7.84 -14.73 7.25
N PHE A 44 -6.90 -14.22 6.46
CA PHE A 44 -6.84 -14.41 5.01
C PHE A 44 -6.22 -15.76 4.66
N SER A 45 -6.51 -16.24 3.44
CA SER A 45 -6.29 -17.63 3.03
C SER A 45 -4.85 -18.00 2.65
N PHE A 46 -3.84 -17.24 3.10
CA PHE A 46 -2.45 -17.64 2.89
C PHE A 46 -2.10 -18.81 3.82
N PRO A 47 -1.39 -19.85 3.31
CA PRO A 47 -0.70 -20.79 4.18
C PRO A 47 0.20 -20.04 5.17
N PRO A 48 0.30 -20.49 6.44
CA PRO A 48 1.07 -19.78 7.47
C PRO A 48 2.51 -19.42 7.04
N GLU A 49 3.15 -20.31 6.29
CA GLU A 49 4.54 -20.21 5.81
C GLU A 49 4.68 -19.46 4.47
N PHE A 50 3.58 -19.10 3.80
CA PHE A 50 3.63 -18.54 2.46
C PHE A 50 4.27 -17.15 2.43
N ILE A 51 3.92 -16.30 3.40
CA ILE A 51 4.54 -14.97 3.53
C ILE A 51 6.04 -15.09 3.81
N ASP A 52 6.45 -16.01 4.70
CA ASP A 52 7.86 -16.28 4.99
C ASP A 52 8.61 -16.74 3.71
N THR A 53 7.96 -17.55 2.88
CA THR A 53 8.48 -17.97 1.56
C THR A 53 8.67 -16.77 0.64
N LEU A 54 7.70 -15.86 0.54
CA LEU A 54 7.83 -14.63 -0.27
C LEU A 54 8.97 -13.74 0.22
N PHE A 55 9.16 -13.59 1.53
CA PHE A 55 10.28 -12.84 2.08
C PHE A 55 11.63 -13.51 1.77
N SER A 56 11.71 -14.86 1.81
CA SER A 56 12.91 -15.59 1.39
C SER A 56 13.29 -15.29 -0.08
N HIS A 57 12.29 -15.17 -0.96
CA HIS A 57 12.49 -14.74 -2.35
C HIS A 57 12.97 -13.30 -2.45
N LEU A 58 12.44 -12.37 -1.65
CA LEU A 58 12.92 -10.98 -1.58
C LEU A 58 14.39 -10.91 -1.18
N HIS A 59 14.78 -11.62 -0.11
CA HIS A 59 16.16 -11.64 0.37
C HIS A 59 17.12 -12.13 -0.74
N LYS A 60 16.76 -13.22 -1.41
CA LYS A 60 17.57 -13.77 -2.50
C LYS A 60 17.60 -12.82 -3.72
N LEU A 61 16.48 -12.21 -4.09
CA LEU A 61 16.39 -11.27 -5.22
C LEU A 61 17.33 -10.07 -5.02
N PHE A 62 17.26 -9.44 -3.85
CA PHE A 62 18.02 -8.21 -3.59
C PHE A 62 19.51 -8.47 -3.31
N SER A 63 19.86 -9.71 -2.95
CA SER A 63 21.24 -10.19 -2.84
C SER A 63 21.86 -10.64 -4.17
N LEU A 64 21.12 -10.64 -5.28
CA LEU A 64 21.68 -10.98 -6.59
C LEU A 64 22.78 -9.99 -7.00
N PRO A 65 23.80 -10.43 -7.77
CA PRO A 65 24.77 -9.55 -8.39
C PRO A 65 24.08 -8.44 -9.18
N GLU A 66 24.65 -7.23 -9.16
CA GLU A 66 24.04 -6.06 -9.80
C GLU A 66 23.74 -6.28 -11.29
N GLU A 67 24.62 -6.97 -12.02
CA GLU A 67 24.40 -7.34 -13.42
C GLU A 67 23.10 -8.13 -13.64
N GLN A 68 22.77 -9.06 -12.75
CA GLN A 68 21.53 -9.84 -12.84
C GLN A 68 20.30 -8.99 -12.51
N LYS A 69 20.42 -8.04 -11.57
CA LYS A 69 19.35 -7.09 -11.25
C LYS A 69 19.11 -6.11 -12.40
N LEU A 70 20.17 -5.64 -13.06
CA LEU A 70 20.10 -4.80 -14.26
C LEU A 70 19.45 -5.53 -15.44
N ALA A 71 19.68 -6.85 -15.60
CA ALA A 71 19.03 -7.64 -16.65
C ALA A 71 17.50 -7.69 -16.54
N ILE A 72 16.95 -7.42 -15.35
CA ILE A 72 15.51 -7.33 -15.06
C ILE A 72 15.07 -5.91 -14.69
N GLU A 73 15.87 -4.89 -15.04
CA GLU A 73 15.55 -3.49 -14.75
C GLU A 73 14.20 -3.10 -15.37
N GLY A 74 13.43 -2.36 -14.56
CA GLY A 74 12.17 -1.75 -14.93
C GLY A 74 12.31 -0.25 -15.18
N GLY A 75 11.20 0.38 -15.54
CA GLY A 75 11.17 1.81 -15.82
C GLY A 75 9.81 2.24 -16.35
N GLU A 76 9.68 3.53 -16.68
CA GLU A 76 8.44 4.05 -17.29
C GLU A 76 8.05 3.30 -18.56
N LYS A 77 9.02 2.98 -19.43
CA LYS A 77 8.80 2.23 -20.67
C LYS A 77 8.34 0.79 -20.42
N GLN A 78 8.78 0.19 -19.32
CA GLN A 78 8.38 -1.14 -18.86
C GLN A 78 7.21 -1.06 -17.90
N ALA A 79 6.48 0.07 -17.90
CA ALA A 79 5.26 0.22 -17.12
C ALA A 79 5.47 0.00 -15.61
N PHE A 80 6.67 0.34 -15.12
CA PHE A 80 7.17 0.10 -13.77
C PHE A 80 7.22 -1.38 -13.35
N ARG A 81 7.39 -2.30 -14.30
CA ARG A 81 7.66 -3.72 -14.04
C ARG A 81 9.16 -4.01 -14.05
N GLY A 82 9.67 -4.74 -13.06
CA GLY A 82 11.09 -5.07 -12.93
C GLY A 82 11.79 -4.42 -11.75
N TRP A 83 13.11 -4.55 -11.68
CA TRP A 83 13.94 -4.02 -10.60
C TRP A 83 14.21 -2.52 -10.76
N PHE A 84 14.32 -1.81 -9.65
CA PHE A 84 14.61 -0.38 -9.54
C PHE A 84 15.74 -0.13 -8.55
N ALA A 85 16.79 0.54 -9.02
CA ALA A 85 17.93 0.89 -8.20
C ALA A 85 17.63 2.07 -7.24
N PRO A 86 18.24 2.10 -6.04
CA PRO A 86 18.07 3.19 -5.08
C PRO A 86 18.59 4.54 -5.59
N ALA A 87 19.75 4.53 -6.26
CA ALA A 87 20.43 5.74 -6.72
C ALA A 87 19.90 6.28 -8.07
N ARG A 88 19.03 5.53 -8.77
CA ARG A 88 18.55 5.90 -10.13
C ARG A 88 17.07 6.26 -10.21
N THR A 89 16.33 6.10 -9.12
CA THR A 89 14.87 6.34 -9.10
C THR A 89 14.49 7.78 -8.75
N ALA A 90 15.43 8.59 -8.27
CA ALA A 90 15.21 9.97 -7.87
C ALA A 90 16.24 10.90 -8.51
N LYS A 91 15.78 12.04 -9.06
CA LYS A 91 16.68 13.10 -9.57
C LYS A 91 17.52 13.78 -8.48
N ASN A 92 17.09 13.70 -7.22
CA ASN A 92 17.83 14.20 -6.05
C ASN A 92 18.20 13.05 -5.09
N PRO A 93 19.36 12.39 -5.27
CA PRO A 93 19.75 11.22 -4.50
C PRO A 93 20.13 11.53 -3.04
N GLU A 94 20.33 12.80 -2.67
CA GLU A 94 20.68 13.20 -1.29
C GLU A 94 19.49 13.09 -0.32
N LYS A 95 18.26 13.20 -0.84
CA LYS A 95 17.01 13.18 -0.06
C LYS A 95 16.09 12.02 -0.44
N ALA A 96 16.51 11.19 -1.39
CA ALA A 96 15.72 10.08 -1.91
C ALA A 96 15.48 9.01 -0.84
N ASP A 97 14.31 8.37 -0.92
CA ASP A 97 13.98 7.15 -0.19
C ASP A 97 15.13 6.12 -0.34
N GLN A 98 15.64 5.62 0.79
CA GLN A 98 16.76 4.67 0.81
C GLN A 98 16.31 3.24 0.54
N LYS A 99 15.87 2.95 -0.70
CA LYS A 99 15.34 1.64 -1.06
C LYS A 99 15.66 1.20 -2.48
N GLU A 100 15.84 -0.09 -2.67
CA GLU A 100 15.61 -0.73 -3.97
C GLU A 100 14.23 -1.36 -4.00
N ALA A 101 13.68 -1.56 -5.20
CA ALA A 101 12.37 -2.14 -5.38
C ALA A 101 12.32 -3.12 -6.55
N PHE A 102 11.33 -4.02 -6.54
CA PHE A 102 10.94 -4.80 -7.70
C PHE A 102 9.43 -4.68 -7.90
N GLY A 103 9.03 -4.19 -9.07
CA GLY A 103 7.65 -3.96 -9.45
C GLY A 103 7.05 -5.09 -10.25
N LEU A 104 5.83 -5.49 -9.90
CA LEU A 104 5.07 -6.51 -10.62
C LEU A 104 3.58 -6.13 -10.73
N GLY A 105 2.90 -6.61 -11.75
CA GLY A 105 1.45 -6.52 -11.88
C GLY A 105 0.85 -7.84 -12.33
N ASN A 106 -0.31 -7.78 -12.94
CA ASN A 106 -0.98 -8.95 -13.50
C ASN A 106 -0.09 -9.67 -14.52
N ASP A 107 0.30 -10.92 -14.23
CA ASP A 107 1.17 -11.72 -15.09
C ASP A 107 0.52 -12.09 -16.43
N LYS A 108 -0.82 -11.98 -16.52
CA LYS A 108 -1.60 -12.22 -17.74
C LYS A 108 -1.74 -10.97 -18.63
N ASP A 109 -1.26 -9.81 -18.19
CA ASP A 109 -1.26 -8.59 -19.01
C ASP A 109 -0.06 -8.57 -19.95
N GLU A 110 -0.25 -9.09 -21.17
CA GLU A 110 0.78 -9.12 -22.22
C GLU A 110 1.19 -7.72 -22.71
N THR A 111 0.37 -6.69 -22.47
CA THR A 111 0.69 -5.31 -22.86
C THR A 111 1.68 -4.65 -21.89
N ARG A 112 1.82 -5.22 -20.67
CA ARG A 112 2.69 -4.73 -19.60
C ARG A 112 3.36 -5.90 -18.87
N SER A 113 4.05 -6.74 -19.64
CA SER A 113 4.70 -7.94 -19.13
C SER A 113 5.65 -7.67 -17.97
N ASN A 114 5.56 -8.52 -16.95
CA ASN A 114 6.48 -8.53 -15.82
C ASN A 114 7.90 -8.89 -16.27
N ARG A 115 8.91 -8.27 -15.65
CA ARG A 115 10.34 -8.50 -15.93
C ARG A 115 10.91 -9.52 -14.95
N TRP A 116 10.51 -10.79 -15.09
CA TRP A 116 10.91 -11.86 -14.17
C TRP A 116 12.41 -12.20 -14.26
N PRO A 117 13.06 -12.58 -13.14
CA PRO A 117 14.37 -13.21 -13.17
C PRO A 117 14.38 -14.48 -14.03
N THR A 118 15.41 -14.64 -14.87
CA THR A 118 15.61 -15.85 -15.68
C THR A 118 15.92 -17.05 -14.77
N ASN A 119 15.41 -18.23 -15.11
CA ASN A 119 15.67 -19.50 -14.40
C ASN A 119 15.20 -19.56 -12.93
N TRP A 120 14.17 -18.80 -12.56
CA TRP A 120 13.59 -18.84 -11.22
C TRP A 120 12.06 -18.98 -11.27
N PRO A 121 11.53 -20.11 -11.75
CA PRO A 121 10.09 -20.30 -11.96
C PRO A 121 9.27 -20.22 -10.66
N GLU A 122 9.84 -20.59 -9.51
CA GLU A 122 9.19 -20.51 -8.20
C GLU A 122 8.91 -19.06 -7.80
N PHE A 123 9.84 -18.14 -8.07
CA PHE A 123 9.64 -16.71 -7.82
C PHE A 123 8.41 -16.19 -8.58
N ARG A 124 8.34 -16.49 -9.88
CA ARG A 124 7.18 -16.09 -10.71
C ARG A 124 5.89 -16.74 -10.21
N ARG A 125 5.90 -18.05 -9.97
CA ARG A 125 4.72 -18.80 -9.49
C ARG A 125 4.20 -18.19 -8.18
N ASP A 126 5.07 -17.98 -7.21
CA ASP A 126 4.68 -17.56 -5.85
C ASP A 126 4.18 -16.12 -5.85
N PHE A 127 4.86 -15.19 -6.54
CA PHE A 127 4.36 -13.81 -6.65
C PHE A 127 3.11 -13.66 -7.51
N THR A 128 2.90 -14.55 -8.49
CA THR A 128 1.63 -14.59 -9.26
C THR A 128 0.48 -15.08 -8.37
N SER A 129 0.71 -16.12 -7.56
CA SER A 129 -0.25 -16.60 -6.57
C SER A 129 -0.59 -15.53 -5.54
N PHE A 130 0.43 -14.88 -4.97
CA PHE A 130 0.28 -13.75 -4.05
C PHE A 130 -0.56 -12.61 -4.64
N TYR A 131 -0.28 -12.22 -5.89
CA TYR A 131 -1.01 -11.17 -6.58
C TYR A 131 -2.50 -11.51 -6.71
N GLU A 132 -2.81 -12.74 -7.11
CA GLU A 132 -4.20 -13.20 -7.29
C GLU A 132 -4.96 -13.30 -5.97
N GLU A 133 -4.34 -13.79 -4.90
CA GLU A 133 -4.97 -13.82 -3.57
C GLU A 133 -5.20 -12.42 -3.00
N CYS A 134 -4.24 -11.50 -3.15
CA CYS A 134 -4.45 -10.09 -2.77
C CYS A 134 -5.58 -9.44 -3.57
N TYR A 135 -5.66 -9.74 -4.87
CA TYR A 135 -6.76 -9.27 -5.70
C TYR A 135 -8.12 -9.80 -5.22
N LYS A 136 -8.22 -11.09 -4.86
CA LYS A 136 -9.46 -11.65 -4.29
C LYS A 136 -9.87 -10.95 -2.99
N MET A 137 -8.92 -10.76 -2.07
CA MET A 137 -9.16 -10.02 -0.82
C MET A 137 -9.64 -8.60 -1.10
N HIS A 138 -8.99 -7.91 -2.04
CA HIS A 138 -9.36 -6.57 -2.46
C HIS A 138 -10.82 -6.49 -2.94
N LEU A 139 -11.28 -7.46 -3.74
CA LEU A 139 -12.68 -7.50 -4.19
C LEU A 139 -13.66 -7.64 -3.02
N GLU A 140 -13.41 -8.54 -2.07
CA GLU A 140 -14.29 -8.74 -0.92
C GLU A 140 -14.30 -7.51 0.01
N LEU A 141 -13.17 -6.83 0.19
CA LEU A 141 -13.13 -5.56 0.93
C LEU A 141 -13.92 -4.47 0.21
N LEU A 142 -13.81 -4.33 -1.12
CA LEU A 142 -14.61 -3.38 -1.87
C LEU A 142 -16.11 -3.69 -1.81
N ARG A 143 -16.50 -4.96 -1.92
CA ARG A 143 -17.89 -5.42 -1.76
C ARG A 143 -18.45 -5.03 -0.39
N ALA A 144 -17.70 -5.32 0.67
CA ALA A 144 -18.07 -4.95 2.03
C ALA A 144 -18.30 -3.44 2.18
N LEU A 145 -17.39 -2.60 1.66
CA LEU A 145 -17.53 -1.14 1.74
C LEU A 145 -18.70 -0.62 0.90
N THR A 146 -18.94 -1.22 -0.27
CA THR A 146 -20.03 -0.85 -1.19
C THR A 146 -21.40 -1.12 -0.55
N GLU A 147 -21.58 -2.29 0.07
CA GLU A 147 -22.80 -2.64 0.82
C GLU A 147 -23.06 -1.65 1.97
N LYS A 148 -22.00 -1.15 2.62
CA LYS A 148 -22.12 -0.22 3.75
C LYS A 148 -22.68 1.15 3.38
N VAL A 149 -22.66 1.52 2.10
CA VAL A 149 -23.28 2.75 1.59
C VAL A 149 -24.61 2.46 0.87
N GLY A 150 -25.15 1.25 1.02
CA GLY A 150 -26.47 0.87 0.47
C GLY A 150 -26.45 0.51 -1.01
N LEU A 151 -25.27 0.33 -1.60
CA LEU A 151 -25.12 -0.11 -2.99
C LEU A 151 -25.05 -1.64 -3.09
N ASP A 152 -25.40 -2.16 -4.28
CA ASP A 152 -25.16 -3.56 -4.60
C ASP A 152 -23.66 -3.88 -4.54
N ARG A 153 -23.30 -5.01 -3.92
CA ARG A 153 -21.90 -5.38 -3.66
C ARG A 153 -21.04 -5.47 -4.92
N GLU A 154 -21.62 -5.74 -6.08
CA GLU A 154 -20.90 -5.85 -7.34
C GLU A 154 -20.74 -4.50 -8.05
N SER A 155 -21.31 -3.40 -7.54
CA SER A 155 -21.36 -2.10 -8.23
C SER A 155 -19.99 -1.54 -8.63
N LEU A 156 -18.95 -1.75 -7.78
CA LEU A 156 -17.58 -1.28 -8.05
C LEU A 156 -16.72 -2.30 -8.81
N ILE A 157 -17.15 -3.55 -8.91
CA ILE A 157 -16.34 -4.65 -9.46
C ILE A 157 -16.01 -4.47 -10.96
N PRO A 158 -16.93 -3.99 -11.81
CA PRO A 158 -16.60 -3.66 -13.20
C PRO A 158 -15.44 -2.67 -13.35
N SER A 159 -15.27 -1.76 -12.38
CA SER A 159 -14.23 -0.74 -12.39
C SER A 159 -12.86 -1.24 -11.93
N VAL A 160 -12.72 -2.49 -11.48
CA VAL A 160 -11.42 -3.08 -11.07
C VAL A 160 -11.10 -4.40 -11.79
N LYS A 161 -12.02 -4.89 -12.64
CA LYS A 161 -11.92 -6.21 -13.30
C LYS A 161 -10.70 -6.41 -14.20
N ALA A 162 -10.09 -5.34 -14.70
CA ALA A 162 -8.90 -5.42 -15.54
C ALA A 162 -7.66 -5.84 -14.76
N LYS A 163 -7.72 -5.82 -13.42
CA LYS A 163 -6.59 -6.11 -12.53
C LYS A 163 -5.39 -5.21 -12.84
N ASP A 164 -5.60 -3.91 -12.97
CA ASP A 164 -4.55 -2.91 -13.16
C ASP A 164 -3.73 -2.63 -11.86
N CYS A 165 -3.79 -3.55 -10.89
CA CYS A 165 -3.11 -3.45 -9.61
C CYS A 165 -1.59 -3.62 -9.77
N TYR A 166 -0.86 -3.28 -8.71
CA TYR A 166 0.59 -3.27 -8.71
C TYR A 166 1.11 -3.84 -7.40
N SER A 167 2.22 -4.58 -7.40
CA SER A 167 2.96 -4.86 -6.18
C SER A 167 4.37 -4.28 -6.26
N ALA A 168 4.81 -3.68 -5.17
CA ALA A 168 6.19 -3.31 -4.95
C ALA A 168 6.79 -4.22 -3.88
N LEU A 169 7.82 -4.95 -4.27
CA LEU A 169 8.72 -5.67 -3.36
C LEU A 169 9.82 -4.68 -2.99
N LEU A 170 10.05 -4.45 -1.70
CA LEU A 170 10.85 -3.33 -1.22
C LEU A 170 11.98 -3.85 -0.31
N HIS A 171 13.17 -3.31 -0.50
CA HIS A 171 14.31 -3.51 0.40
C HIS A 171 14.90 -2.14 0.75
N TYR A 172 14.86 -1.83 2.04
CA TYR A 172 15.55 -0.70 2.65
C TYR A 172 16.84 -1.23 3.27
N TYR A 173 17.99 -0.72 2.83
CA TYR A 173 19.27 -1.23 3.32
C TYR A 173 19.48 -0.98 4.81
N GLU A 174 20.38 -1.78 5.37
CA GLU A 174 21.04 -1.45 6.61
C GLU A 174 21.73 -0.09 6.49
N THR A 175 21.62 0.73 7.52
CA THR A 175 22.18 2.08 7.56
C THR A 175 22.47 2.51 8.99
N SER A 176 22.99 3.71 9.20
CA SER A 176 23.20 4.29 10.53
C SER A 176 22.03 5.18 10.94
N LEU A 177 21.89 5.43 12.24
CA LEU A 177 20.92 6.38 12.77
C LEU A 177 21.12 7.80 12.20
N GLU A 178 22.37 8.22 12.00
CA GLU A 178 22.75 9.51 11.39
C GLU A 178 22.18 9.70 9.96
N SER A 179 22.00 8.61 9.22
CA SER A 179 21.38 8.67 7.88
C SER A 179 19.98 9.31 7.91
N PHE A 180 19.27 9.20 9.05
CA PHE A 180 17.93 9.76 9.23
C PHE A 180 17.91 11.26 9.56
N ASP A 181 19.06 11.92 9.71
CA ASP A 181 19.13 13.37 9.90
C ASP A 181 18.72 14.14 8.63
N THR A 182 18.92 13.53 7.47
CA THR A 182 18.63 14.15 6.15
C THR A 182 17.69 13.32 5.28
N ARG A 183 17.44 12.06 5.65
CA ARG A 183 16.67 11.10 4.85
C ARG A 183 15.64 10.37 5.69
N VAL A 184 14.75 9.69 4.98
CA VAL A 184 13.81 8.73 5.55
C VAL A 184 13.80 7.50 4.65
N ARG A 185 13.32 6.38 5.18
CA ARG A 185 13.13 5.17 4.36
C ARG A 185 12.05 5.43 3.32
N SER A 186 10.92 5.98 3.75
CA SER A 186 9.91 6.49 2.85
C SER A 186 9.30 7.79 3.34
N ALA A 187 9.32 8.82 2.50
CA ALA A 187 8.76 10.12 2.81
C ALA A 187 7.25 10.09 3.11
N PRO A 188 6.72 11.07 3.87
CA PRO A 188 5.28 11.25 4.05
C PRO A 188 4.49 11.27 2.74
N HIS A 189 3.53 10.36 2.59
CA HIS A 189 2.67 10.28 1.40
C HIS A 189 1.31 9.65 1.69
N THR A 190 0.42 9.72 0.71
CA THR A 190 -0.79 8.90 0.61
C THR A 190 -0.68 7.97 -0.60
N ASP A 191 -1.34 6.82 -0.52
CA ASP A 191 -1.40 5.88 -1.64
C ASP A 191 -2.42 6.31 -2.69
N PHE A 192 -2.14 6.03 -3.95
CA PHE A 192 -2.92 6.60 -5.05
C PHE A 192 -4.17 5.79 -5.37
N GLY A 193 -4.10 4.48 -5.13
CA GLY A 193 -5.10 3.51 -5.55
C GLY A 193 -6.33 3.46 -4.66
N THR A 194 -6.87 2.26 -4.52
CA THR A 194 -8.05 1.99 -3.69
C THR A 194 -7.68 1.53 -2.29
N LEU A 195 -7.10 0.34 -2.17
CA LEU A 195 -6.60 -0.21 -0.92
C LEU A 195 -5.18 -0.71 -1.15
N THR A 196 -4.31 -0.50 -0.17
CA THR A 196 -2.98 -1.11 -0.13
C THR A 196 -2.98 -2.21 0.90
N LEU A 197 -2.47 -3.39 0.54
CA LEU A 197 -2.21 -4.51 1.45
C LEU A 197 -0.70 -4.60 1.63
N LEU A 198 -0.24 -4.24 2.83
CA LEU A 198 1.17 -4.16 3.18
C LEU A 198 1.57 -5.30 4.12
N PHE A 199 2.56 -6.07 3.69
CA PHE A 199 3.23 -7.10 4.48
C PHE A 199 4.64 -6.61 4.76
N ASN A 200 5.00 -6.54 6.04
CA ASN A 200 6.33 -6.09 6.47
C ASN A 200 7.02 -7.20 7.26
N ASP A 201 8.35 -7.15 7.28
CA ASP A 201 9.13 -7.88 8.28
C ASP A 201 8.93 -7.30 9.70
N SER A 202 9.69 -7.81 10.67
CA SER A 202 9.59 -7.42 12.08
C SER A 202 10.25 -6.09 12.43
N ASN A 203 10.86 -5.37 11.48
CA ASN A 203 11.79 -4.27 11.78
C ASN A 203 11.12 -2.90 11.97
N GLY A 204 9.79 -2.77 11.90
CA GLY A 204 9.08 -1.53 12.27
C GLY A 204 9.33 -0.32 11.35
N GLY A 205 9.20 0.87 11.93
CA GLY A 205 9.48 2.18 11.28
C GLY A 205 8.31 2.80 10.50
N LEU A 206 7.24 2.05 10.22
CA LEU A 206 6.03 2.62 9.61
C LEU A 206 5.33 3.54 10.61
N GLN A 207 4.99 4.76 10.19
CA GLN A 207 4.21 5.72 10.96
C GLN A 207 3.02 6.21 10.16
N VAL A 208 1.89 6.43 10.84
CA VAL A 208 0.63 6.94 10.30
C VAL A 208 0.28 8.25 11.01
N LYS A 209 -0.15 9.26 10.25
CA LYS A 209 -0.51 10.56 10.80
C LYS A 209 -1.94 10.56 11.30
N ASN A 210 -2.15 10.78 12.59
CA ASN A 210 -3.50 10.84 13.18
C ASN A 210 -4.20 12.18 12.84
N GLN A 211 -5.45 12.34 13.29
CA GLN A 211 -6.26 13.53 13.03
C GLN A 211 -5.72 14.80 13.71
N GLU A 212 -4.94 14.64 14.79
CA GLU A 212 -4.25 15.73 15.50
C GLU A 212 -2.93 16.13 14.82
N GLY A 213 -2.56 15.46 13.72
CA GLY A 213 -1.33 15.71 12.97
C GLY A 213 -0.08 15.03 13.55
N GLN A 214 -0.23 14.20 14.57
CA GLN A 214 0.85 13.44 15.20
C GLN A 214 1.16 12.16 14.42
N TRP A 215 2.43 11.80 14.37
CA TRP A 215 2.89 10.54 13.77
C TRP A 215 2.85 9.42 14.81
N ILE A 216 2.10 8.36 14.51
CA ILE A 216 1.90 7.21 15.38
C ILE A 216 2.56 5.98 14.75
N ASP A 217 3.37 5.27 15.53
CA ASP A 217 4.00 4.03 15.07
C ASP A 217 2.97 2.94 14.78
N ALA A 218 3.15 2.26 13.66
CA ALA A 218 2.34 1.15 13.18
C ALA A 218 3.20 -0.13 13.15
N PRO A 219 3.42 -0.78 14.32
CA PRO A 219 4.31 -1.93 14.40
C PRO A 219 3.78 -3.10 13.56
N PRO A 220 4.66 -3.88 12.91
CA PRO A 220 4.25 -5.09 12.21
C PRO A 220 3.64 -6.09 13.19
N MET A 221 2.59 -6.79 12.76
CA MET A 221 1.97 -7.88 13.53
C MET A 221 2.06 -9.17 12.72
N ARG A 222 2.70 -10.21 13.29
CA ARG A 222 2.82 -11.50 12.62
C ARG A 222 1.44 -12.06 12.27
N GLY A 223 1.30 -12.59 11.06
CA GLY A 223 0.03 -13.12 10.55
C GLY A 223 -1.01 -12.05 10.19
N HIS A 224 -0.62 -10.77 10.16
CA HIS A 224 -1.49 -9.67 9.76
C HIS A 224 -0.90 -8.92 8.57
N ALA A 225 -1.77 -8.42 7.71
CA ALA A 225 -1.45 -7.38 6.74
C ALA A 225 -1.87 -6.03 7.33
N ILE A 226 -1.08 -4.98 7.12
CA ILE A 226 -1.56 -3.61 7.34
C ILE A 226 -2.32 -3.22 6.08
N VAL A 227 -3.57 -2.77 6.23
CA VAL A 227 -4.39 -2.34 5.08
C VAL A 227 -4.79 -0.90 5.24
N ASN A 228 -4.57 -0.09 4.20
CA ASN A 228 -4.96 1.31 4.19
C ASN A 228 -5.74 1.73 2.95
N VAL A 229 -6.54 2.77 3.13
CA VAL A 229 -7.29 3.44 2.06
C VAL A 229 -6.35 4.34 1.27
N GLY A 230 -6.46 4.27 -0.06
CA GLY A 230 -5.83 5.17 -1.01
C GLY A 230 -6.77 6.27 -1.50
N ASP A 231 -6.21 7.20 -2.26
CA ASP A 231 -6.85 8.43 -2.69
C ASP A 231 -8.05 8.21 -3.61
N LEU A 232 -7.99 7.23 -4.52
CA LEU A 232 -9.11 6.94 -5.43
C LEU A 232 -10.29 6.28 -4.69
N LEU A 233 -10.05 5.45 -3.67
CA LEU A 233 -11.14 4.92 -2.85
C LEU A 233 -11.74 6.00 -1.96
N SER A 234 -10.90 6.83 -1.34
CA SER A 234 -11.36 8.02 -0.61
C SER A 234 -12.25 8.91 -1.50
N ARG A 235 -11.87 9.10 -2.78
CA ARG A 235 -12.66 9.87 -3.76
C ARG A 235 -14.01 9.22 -4.08
N TRP A 236 -14.05 7.91 -4.36
CA TRP A 236 -15.32 7.18 -4.56
C TRP A 236 -16.27 7.38 -3.38
N PHE A 237 -15.76 7.28 -2.15
CA PHE A 237 -16.56 7.43 -0.94
C PHE A 237 -16.68 8.89 -0.46
N ASN A 238 -16.46 9.87 -1.34
CA ASN A 238 -16.56 11.30 -1.08
C ASN A 238 -15.78 11.77 0.19
N GLY A 239 -14.68 11.10 0.52
CA GLY A 239 -13.78 11.42 1.63
C GLY A 239 -14.29 10.96 3.00
N GLN A 240 -15.34 10.13 3.01
CA GLN A 240 -15.78 9.44 4.22
C GLN A 240 -14.68 8.50 4.70
N LEU A 241 -14.17 7.63 3.81
CA LEU A 241 -13.01 6.78 4.06
C LEU A 241 -11.72 7.62 3.94
N LYS A 242 -10.81 7.50 4.90
CA LYS A 242 -9.62 8.37 5.00
C LYS A 242 -8.43 7.78 4.27
N SER A 243 -7.97 8.46 3.21
CA SER A 243 -6.62 8.26 2.72
C SER A 243 -5.66 9.03 3.62
N THR A 244 -4.93 8.29 4.47
CA THR A 244 -4.16 8.87 5.58
C THR A 244 -2.68 8.89 5.26
N GLN A 245 -2.04 10.01 5.60
CA GLN A 245 -0.61 10.17 5.39
C GLN A 245 0.17 9.15 6.22
N HIS A 246 1.16 8.53 5.59
CA HIS A 246 2.06 7.59 6.25
C HIS A 246 3.48 7.76 5.72
N ARG A 247 4.46 7.31 6.51
CA ARG A 247 5.90 7.38 6.20
C ARG A 247 6.63 6.18 6.79
N VAL A 248 7.86 5.94 6.35
CA VAL A 248 8.76 4.98 6.98
C VAL A 248 10.01 5.71 7.46
N VAL A 249 10.23 5.67 8.77
CA VAL A 249 11.38 6.29 9.45
C VAL A 249 12.28 5.21 10.06
N GLN A 250 13.28 5.62 10.85
CA GLN A 250 14.04 4.69 11.67
C GLN A 250 13.11 3.97 12.64
N PRO A 251 13.38 2.70 12.97
CA PRO A 251 12.54 1.98 13.89
C PRO A 251 12.72 2.46 15.34
N PRO A 252 11.70 2.30 16.19
CA PRO A 252 11.71 2.76 17.59
C PRO A 252 12.95 2.25 18.34
N ALA A 253 13.46 3.04 19.29
CA ALA A 253 14.68 2.71 20.02
C ALA A 253 14.58 1.37 20.77
N GLU A 254 13.40 1.06 21.28
CA GLU A 254 13.04 -0.17 21.98
C GLU A 254 13.22 -1.41 21.10
N THR A 255 13.01 -1.26 19.78
CA THR A 255 13.22 -2.35 18.81
C THR A 255 14.69 -2.52 18.39
N ARG A 256 15.58 -1.67 18.92
CA ARG A 256 17.03 -1.64 18.63
C ARG A 256 17.89 -1.87 19.88
N GLU A 257 17.29 -2.32 20.98
CA GLU A 257 18.02 -2.67 22.18
C GLU A 257 18.82 -3.96 21.96
N THR A 258 20.09 -3.94 22.37
CA THR A 258 21.01 -5.08 22.38
C THR A 258 21.60 -5.24 23.78
N GLU A 259 22.27 -6.36 24.06
CA GLU A 259 22.98 -6.58 25.32
C GLU A 259 24.01 -5.47 25.63
N ASN A 260 24.51 -4.78 24.60
CA ASN A 260 25.48 -3.68 24.71
C ASN A 260 24.83 -2.28 24.63
N GLY A 261 23.51 -2.18 24.78
CA GLY A 261 22.73 -0.94 24.66
C GLY A 261 22.02 -0.78 23.33
N THR A 262 21.40 0.38 23.08
CA THR A 262 20.69 0.66 21.83
C THR A 262 21.68 0.85 20.68
N THR A 263 21.62 -0.01 19.66
CA THR A 263 22.53 0.10 18.51
C THR A 263 22.21 1.32 17.64
N THR A 264 23.26 1.95 17.11
CA THR A 264 23.16 3.01 16.09
C THR A 264 23.05 2.43 14.67
N VAL A 265 23.26 1.13 14.51
CA VAL A 265 23.01 0.41 13.26
C VAL A 265 21.52 0.13 13.14
N ILE A 266 20.94 0.51 12.02
CA ILE A 266 19.55 0.30 11.66
C ILE A 266 19.50 -0.85 10.66
N PRO A 267 18.99 -2.04 11.03
CA PRO A 267 19.05 -3.24 10.20
C PRO A 267 18.21 -3.09 8.93
N SER A 268 18.54 -3.84 7.86
CA SER A 268 17.74 -3.89 6.64
C SER A 268 16.26 -4.16 6.93
N ARG A 269 15.37 -3.55 6.15
CA ARG A 269 13.92 -3.75 6.24
C ARG A 269 13.37 -4.20 4.89
N TYR A 270 12.51 -5.21 4.91
CA TYR A 270 11.84 -5.73 3.73
C TYR A 270 10.33 -5.52 3.84
N ALA A 271 9.68 -5.25 2.71
CA ALA A 271 8.24 -5.15 2.63
C ALA A 271 7.71 -5.59 1.27
N ILE A 272 6.47 -6.07 1.27
CA ILE A 272 5.70 -6.40 0.07
C ILE A 272 4.42 -5.57 0.16
N ALA A 273 4.29 -4.58 -0.70
CA ALA A 273 3.09 -3.76 -0.80
C ALA A 273 2.32 -4.17 -2.05
N TRP A 274 1.05 -4.56 -1.92
CA TRP A 274 0.13 -4.76 -3.03
C TRP A 274 -0.85 -3.58 -3.06
N PHE A 275 -0.88 -2.86 -4.17
CA PHE A 275 -1.67 -1.66 -4.40
C PHE A 275 -2.87 -2.01 -5.30
N GLY A 276 -4.06 -1.95 -4.74
CA GLY A 276 -5.31 -2.06 -5.47
C GLY A 276 -5.54 -0.81 -6.33
N HIS A 277 -5.95 -0.99 -7.57
CA HIS A 277 -6.28 0.10 -8.48
C HIS A 277 -7.55 -0.19 -9.26
N PRO A 278 -8.33 0.86 -9.59
CA PRO A 278 -9.31 0.77 -10.66
C PRO A 278 -8.63 0.48 -12.00
N ASN A 279 -9.42 0.03 -12.98
CA ASN A 279 -9.03 -0.03 -14.38
C ASN A 279 -8.50 1.35 -14.79
N ARG A 280 -7.48 1.38 -15.64
CA ARG A 280 -6.80 2.63 -16.01
C ARG A 280 -7.72 3.69 -16.63
N ASP A 281 -8.74 3.26 -17.35
CA ASP A 281 -9.75 4.09 -18.01
C ASP A 281 -10.96 4.41 -17.11
N ALA A 282 -11.04 3.83 -15.91
CA ALA A 282 -12.16 4.05 -15.00
C ALA A 282 -12.24 5.53 -14.58
N VAL A 283 -13.44 6.09 -14.69
CA VAL A 283 -13.78 7.39 -14.10
C VAL A 283 -14.09 7.18 -12.63
N VAL A 284 -13.37 7.89 -11.78
CA VAL A 284 -13.50 7.87 -10.32
C VAL A 284 -14.09 9.20 -9.88
N GLU A 285 -15.35 9.16 -9.48
CA GLU A 285 -16.10 10.29 -8.94
C GLU A 285 -16.87 9.87 -7.67
N PRO A 286 -17.24 10.82 -6.79
CA PRO A 286 -18.03 10.51 -5.61
C PRO A 286 -19.31 9.73 -5.94
N LEU A 287 -19.48 8.58 -5.27
CA LEU A 287 -20.71 7.80 -5.28
C LEU A 287 -21.86 8.67 -4.77
N LYS A 288 -23.01 8.62 -5.45
CA LYS A 288 -24.15 9.48 -5.14
C LYS A 288 -24.65 9.25 -3.71
N GLU A 289 -24.60 8.01 -3.26
CA GLU A 289 -24.99 7.55 -1.92
C GLU A 289 -24.06 8.10 -0.82
N CYS A 290 -22.84 8.54 -1.20
CA CYS A 290 -21.89 9.17 -0.30
C CYS A 290 -21.99 10.70 -0.28
N VAL A 291 -22.92 11.29 -1.04
CA VAL A 291 -23.18 12.73 -1.12
C VAL A 291 -24.55 13.01 -0.48
N THR A 292 -24.55 13.74 0.63
CA THR A 292 -25.78 14.16 1.33
C THR A 292 -25.84 15.68 1.45
N ALA A 293 -26.94 16.22 1.98
CA ALA A 293 -27.06 17.65 2.27
C ALA A 293 -25.99 18.13 3.27
N GLU A 294 -25.66 17.28 4.25
CA GLU A 294 -24.68 17.54 5.31
C GLU A 294 -23.25 17.17 4.88
N TRP A 295 -23.11 16.24 3.93
CA TRP A 295 -21.83 15.80 3.37
C TRP A 295 -21.79 16.01 1.87
N THR A 296 -21.67 17.28 1.48
CA THR A 296 -21.69 17.71 0.07
C THR A 296 -20.50 17.16 -0.73
N GLN A 297 -20.62 17.21 -2.06
CA GLN A 297 -19.59 16.69 -2.97
C GLN A 297 -18.25 17.41 -2.79
N LYS A 298 -17.22 16.66 -2.37
CA LYS A 298 -15.88 17.20 -2.06
C LYS A 298 -14.90 17.09 -3.22
N PHE A 299 -15.14 16.15 -4.14
CA PHE A 299 -14.22 15.84 -5.23
C PHE A 299 -14.90 15.90 -6.60
N LYS A 300 -14.14 16.31 -7.62
CA LYS A 300 -14.53 16.14 -9.02
C LYS A 300 -14.21 14.73 -9.52
N ALA A 301 -14.68 14.37 -10.70
CA ALA A 301 -14.27 13.16 -11.39
C ALA A 301 -12.80 13.21 -11.83
N VAL A 302 -12.11 12.08 -11.80
CA VAL A 302 -10.77 11.88 -12.40
C VAL A 302 -10.73 10.56 -13.16
N VAL A 303 -9.80 10.42 -14.11
CA VAL A 303 -9.51 9.13 -14.75
C VAL A 303 -8.39 8.45 -13.94
N ALA A 304 -8.63 7.23 -13.46
CA ALA A 304 -7.74 6.54 -12.53
C ALA A 304 -6.30 6.44 -13.02
N GLY A 305 -6.09 5.98 -14.26
CA GLY A 305 -4.75 5.84 -14.86
C GLY A 305 -4.04 7.17 -15.06
N LYS A 306 -4.78 8.26 -15.31
CA LYS A 306 -4.21 9.61 -15.41
C LYS A 306 -3.75 10.10 -14.03
N HIS A 307 -4.58 9.96 -13.01
CA HIS A 307 -4.24 10.31 -11.63
C HIS A 307 -2.97 9.59 -11.16
N VAL A 308 -2.91 8.27 -11.32
CA VAL A 308 -1.74 7.47 -10.94
C VAL A 308 -0.48 7.91 -11.69
N LYS A 309 -0.58 8.17 -13.00
CA LYS A 309 0.56 8.63 -13.82
C LYS A 309 1.10 9.98 -13.33
N GLU A 310 0.23 10.94 -13.03
CA GLU A 310 0.63 12.27 -12.55
C GLU A 310 1.33 12.19 -11.19
N ARG A 311 0.83 11.34 -10.28
CA ARG A 311 1.45 11.09 -8.97
C ARG A 311 2.81 10.42 -9.10
N MET A 312 2.94 9.41 -9.95
CA MET A 312 4.21 8.74 -10.22
C MET A 312 5.24 9.68 -10.83
N ALA A 313 4.85 10.52 -11.79
CA ALA A 313 5.75 11.49 -12.40
C ALA A 313 6.40 12.43 -11.37
N ARG A 314 5.66 12.78 -10.32
CA ARG A 314 6.15 13.64 -9.23
C ARG A 314 7.06 12.94 -8.27
N LEU A 315 6.75 11.69 -7.93
CA LEU A 315 7.66 10.84 -7.17
C LEU A 315 9.03 10.76 -7.88
N LEU A 316 9.02 10.56 -9.21
CA LEU A 316 10.25 10.52 -10.01
C LEU A 316 10.97 11.87 -10.08
N GLU A 317 10.22 12.97 -10.19
CA GLU A 317 10.78 14.32 -10.26
C GLU A 317 11.48 14.73 -8.97
N HIS A 318 10.86 14.48 -7.82
CA HIS A 318 11.32 14.96 -6.52
C HIS A 318 12.05 13.91 -5.67
N GLY A 319 11.94 12.63 -6.03
CA GLY A 319 12.43 11.50 -5.25
C GLY A 319 11.52 11.10 -4.08
N TYR A 320 10.46 11.87 -3.85
CA TYR A 320 9.44 11.63 -2.84
C TYR A 320 8.11 12.22 -3.30
N LEU A 321 7.02 11.83 -2.65
CA LEU A 321 5.71 12.45 -2.84
C LEU A 321 5.53 13.57 -1.81
N PRO A 322 5.03 14.75 -2.20
CA PRO A 322 4.81 15.81 -1.24
C PRO A 322 3.66 15.46 -0.30
N GLU A 323 3.71 16.01 0.91
CA GLU A 323 2.58 15.94 1.85
C GLU A 323 1.29 16.55 1.29
N LYS A 324 1.41 17.49 0.35
CA LYS A 324 0.28 18.18 -0.28
C LYS A 324 0.39 18.05 -1.80
N TRP A 325 -0.70 17.59 -2.42
CA TRP A 325 -0.82 17.42 -3.87
C TRP A 325 -2.05 18.18 -4.37
N THR A 326 -1.92 18.93 -5.46
CA THR A 326 -2.91 19.93 -5.92
C THR A 326 -3.66 19.53 -7.20
N ASP A 327 -4.09 18.27 -7.33
CA ASP A 327 -5.04 17.84 -8.37
C ASP A 327 -6.50 17.90 -7.84
N ASP A 328 -6.95 19.09 -7.42
CA ASP A 328 -8.28 19.24 -6.77
C ASP A 328 -8.50 18.26 -5.59
N MET A 329 -7.44 17.71 -4.98
CA MET A 329 -7.45 16.89 -3.76
C MET A 329 -7.66 17.70 -2.47
N HIS A 330 -8.01 18.98 -2.60
CA HIS A 330 -8.52 19.75 -1.48
C HIS A 330 -10.02 19.51 -1.35
N ARG A 331 -10.43 19.00 -0.17
CA ARG A 331 -11.75 19.28 0.41
C ARG A 331 -12.00 20.77 0.12
N LYS A 332 -13.06 21.12 -0.62
CA LYS A 332 -13.51 22.52 -0.60
C LYS A 332 -13.52 22.94 0.88
N PRO A 333 -12.89 24.07 1.27
CA PRO A 333 -13.02 24.54 2.64
C PRO A 333 -14.51 24.55 2.96
N ILE A 334 -14.88 23.89 4.06
CA ILE A 334 -16.24 23.95 4.58
C ILE A 334 -16.45 25.44 4.85
N ALA A 335 -17.31 26.09 4.06
CA ALA A 335 -17.86 27.36 4.47
C ALA A 335 -18.65 27.05 5.75
N VAL A 336 -18.19 27.59 6.87
CA VAL A 336 -18.90 27.56 8.16
C VAL A 336 -20.15 28.41 8.04
#